data_AF-A0A5E4G6R6-F1
#
_entry.id   AF-A0A5E4G6R6-F1
#
_cell.length_a   1.000
_cell.length_b   1.000
_cell.length_c   1.000
_cell.angle_alpha   90.00
_cell.angle_beta   90.00
_cell.angle_gamma   90.00
#
_symmetry.space_group_name_H-M   'P 1'
#
loop_
_entity.id
_entity.type
_entity.pdbx_description
1 polymer ?
#
loop_
_entity_poly.entity_id
_entity_poly.type
_entity_poly.pdbx_seq_one_letter_code
_entity_poly.pdbx_strand_id
1 'polypeptide(L)'
;MYVTKPLSLYRRSPQSLSLPPPEGPNSGYLVLHDDESVEITCCGCADDRVKDLPFPQNKDLTVGYGSDDDEVTFIPVLSQPLSSNRYHVILRTGKHKGEACTNSREEDMEIDCCGCTNVPDAKPKPLEPSDVNQQVEIVPREGRIVGVSLLPDLLIQMGFLLPS
;
A
#
# COMPACT_ATOMS: atom_id res chain seq x y z
N MET A 1 18.32 2.39 5.70
CA MET A 1 18.06 3.77 6.19
C MET A 1 17.03 4.42 5.29
N TYR A 2 15.96 4.99 5.86
CA TYR A 2 14.97 5.73 5.08
C TYR A 2 15.35 7.19 4.90
N VAL A 3 15.05 7.73 3.72
CA VAL A 3 15.11 9.17 3.46
C VAL A 3 13.71 9.69 3.21
N THR A 4 13.33 10.71 3.98
CA THR A 4 12.03 11.35 3.87
C THR A 4 12.03 12.39 2.74
N LYS A 5 10.98 12.40 1.94
CA LYS A 5 10.74 13.37 0.86
C LYS A 5 9.29 13.87 0.95
N PRO A 6 9.03 15.16 0.68
CA PRO A 6 7.66 15.68 0.68
C PRO A 6 6.89 15.17 -0.54
N LEU A 7 5.58 14.97 -0.39
CA LEU A 7 4.69 14.49 -1.45
C LEU A 7 4.58 15.52 -2.59
N SER A 8 4.57 16.81 -2.26
CA SER A 8 4.54 17.91 -3.24
C SER A 8 5.68 17.87 -4.25
N LEU A 9 6.87 17.38 -3.85
CA LEU A 9 8.02 17.22 -4.73
C LEU A 9 7.72 16.24 -5.87
N TYR A 10 7.05 15.12 -5.57
CA TYR A 10 6.72 14.10 -6.56
C TYR A 10 5.57 14.54 -7.47
N ARG A 11 4.62 15.32 -6.96
CA ARG A 11 3.55 15.92 -7.78
C ARG A 11 4.10 16.92 -8.81
N ARG A 12 5.09 17.73 -8.42
CA ARG A 12 5.76 18.70 -9.32
C ARG A 12 6.70 18.02 -10.31
N SER A 13 7.37 16.95 -9.89
CA SER A 13 8.38 16.24 -10.69
C SER A 13 8.18 14.73 -10.59
N PRO A 14 7.29 14.15 -11.42
CA PRO A 14 7.04 12.70 -11.45
C PRO A 14 8.30 11.88 -11.76
N GLN A 15 9.25 12.45 -12.51
CA GLN A 15 10.53 11.81 -12.83
C GLN A 15 11.35 11.46 -11.59
N SER A 16 11.15 12.18 -10.48
CA SER A 16 11.85 11.93 -9.22
C SER A 16 11.43 10.61 -8.55
N LEU A 17 10.30 10.02 -8.96
CA LEU A 17 9.85 8.71 -8.45
C LEU A 17 10.74 7.55 -8.89
N SER A 18 11.38 7.68 -10.06
CA SER A 18 12.25 6.66 -10.64
C SER A 18 13.68 6.73 -10.12
N LEU A 19 14.00 7.71 -9.27
CA LEU A 19 15.34 7.84 -8.70
C LEU A 19 15.58 6.68 -7.71
N PRO A 20 16.77 6.05 -7.76
CA PRO A 20 17.11 5.01 -6.81
C PRO A 20 17.19 5.60 -5.39
N PRO A 21 16.91 4.80 -4.35
CA PRO A 21 17.15 5.21 -2.97
C PRO A 21 18.66 5.47 -2.73
N PRO A 22 19.00 6.19 -1.65
CA PRO A 22 20.39 6.47 -1.30
C PRO A 22 21.25 5.21 -1.24
N GLU A 23 22.54 5.35 -1.52
CA GLU A 23 23.48 4.23 -1.50
C GLU A 23 23.53 3.56 -0.12
N GLY A 24 23.41 2.23 -0.11
CA GLY A 24 23.51 1.40 1.08
C GLY A 24 22.47 0.27 1.12
N PRO A 25 22.77 -0.86 1.76
CA PRO A 25 21.80 -1.94 1.92
C PRO A 25 20.61 -1.47 2.74
N ASN A 26 19.41 -1.99 2.43
CA ASN A 26 18.18 -1.69 3.17
C ASN A 26 17.87 -0.18 3.24
N SER A 27 18.22 0.58 2.19
CA SER A 27 17.85 1.99 2.04
C SER A 27 16.51 2.14 1.33
N GLY A 28 15.78 3.22 1.57
CA GLY A 28 14.46 3.42 0.98
C GLY A 28 13.99 4.87 1.09
N TYR A 29 12.84 5.16 0.48
CA TYR A 29 12.18 6.45 0.61
C TYR A 29 10.96 6.35 1.53
N LEU A 30 10.71 7.41 2.28
CA LEU A 30 9.43 7.69 2.90
C LEU A 30 8.90 8.99 2.32
N VAL A 31 7.62 9.03 2.06
CA VAL A 31 6.89 10.17 1.54
C VAL A 31 6.07 10.77 2.65
N LEU A 32 6.20 12.08 2.85
CA LEU A 32 5.44 12.81 3.86
C LEU A 32 4.46 13.75 3.16
N HIS A 33 3.19 13.68 3.57
CA HIS A 33 2.20 14.68 3.23
C HIS A 33 2.60 16.01 3.84
N ASP A 34 2.77 17.03 3.00
CA ASP A 34 3.15 18.39 3.36
C ASP A 34 2.03 19.39 3.00
N ASP A 35 2.09 20.61 3.55
CA ASP A 35 1.04 21.61 3.37
C ASP A 35 0.83 21.98 1.89
N GLU A 36 1.87 21.94 1.05
CA GLU A 36 1.76 22.22 -0.39
C GLU A 36 1.09 21.09 -1.17
N SER A 37 0.90 19.91 -0.54
CA SER A 37 0.20 18.76 -1.13
C SER A 37 -1.30 18.72 -0.75
N VAL A 38 -1.80 19.67 0.04
CA VAL A 38 -3.23 19.79 0.30
C VAL A 38 -3.92 20.32 -0.95
N GLU A 39 -4.83 19.53 -1.52
CA GLU A 39 -5.67 19.99 -2.61
C GLU A 39 -6.86 20.74 -2.02
N ILE A 40 -7.13 21.95 -2.51
CA ILE A 40 -8.30 22.73 -2.08
C ILE A 40 -9.41 22.46 -3.10
N THR A 41 -10.52 21.89 -2.64
CA THR A 41 -11.71 21.67 -3.45
C THR A 41 -12.32 23.00 -3.91
N CYS A 42 -13.20 22.97 -4.92
CA CYS A 42 -13.88 24.16 -5.45
C CYS A 42 -14.68 24.96 -4.40
N CYS A 43 -14.99 24.36 -3.25
CA CYS A 43 -15.69 24.98 -2.12
C CYS A 43 -14.75 25.62 -1.09
N GLY A 44 -13.42 25.58 -1.28
CA GLY A 44 -12.44 26.06 -0.30
C GLY A 44 -12.16 25.08 0.85
N CYS A 45 -12.72 23.86 0.79
CA CYS A 45 -12.43 22.80 1.76
C CYS A 45 -11.16 22.06 1.34
N ALA A 46 -10.29 21.76 2.31
CA ALA A 46 -9.17 20.85 2.07
C ALA A 46 -9.70 19.45 1.73
N ASP A 47 -9.25 18.91 0.60
CA ASP A 47 -9.41 17.50 0.25
C ASP A 47 -8.24 16.73 0.89
N ASP A 48 -8.55 15.85 1.82
CA ASP A 48 -7.58 15.02 2.51
C ASP A 48 -7.45 13.62 1.86
N ARG A 49 -8.05 13.41 0.69
CA ARG A 49 -8.00 12.10 0.03
C ARG A 49 -6.69 11.91 -0.71
N VAL A 50 -6.11 10.72 -0.54
CA VAL A 50 -4.95 10.32 -1.33
C VAL A 50 -5.45 9.57 -2.57
N LYS A 51 -5.43 10.25 -3.71
CA LYS A 51 -5.93 9.72 -5.00
C LYS A 51 -4.85 9.10 -5.87
N ASP A 52 -3.60 9.45 -5.59
CA ASP A 52 -2.44 9.11 -6.42
C ASP A 52 -1.29 8.56 -5.59
N LEU A 53 -0.43 7.80 -6.27
CA LEU A 53 0.84 7.33 -5.74
C LEU A 53 1.91 8.42 -5.84
N PRO A 54 2.92 8.41 -4.95
CA PRO A 54 3.11 7.47 -3.84
C PRO A 54 2.29 7.83 -2.59
N PHE A 55 1.95 6.82 -1.79
CA PHE A 55 1.21 7.04 -0.54
C PHE A 55 2.09 7.73 0.52
N PRO A 56 1.56 8.71 1.28
CA PRO A 56 2.27 9.32 2.41
C PRO A 56 2.26 8.42 3.65
N GLN A 57 3.37 8.37 4.39
CA GLN A 57 3.52 7.54 5.60
C GLN A 57 3.20 8.26 6.91
N ASN A 58 3.03 9.59 6.89
CA ASN A 58 2.56 10.38 8.03
C ASN A 58 1.04 10.56 8.05
N LYS A 59 0.31 9.78 7.26
CA LYS A 59 -1.14 9.82 7.18
C LYS A 59 -1.68 8.41 7.32
N ASP A 60 -2.65 8.23 8.22
CA ASP A 60 -3.40 6.98 8.30
C ASP A 60 -4.32 6.91 7.08
N LEU A 61 -4.26 5.79 6.35
CA LEU A 61 -5.06 5.57 5.15
C LEU A 61 -6.11 4.50 5.48
N THR A 62 -7.36 4.82 5.19
CA THR A 62 -8.45 3.86 5.34
C THR A 62 -8.61 3.09 4.03
N VAL A 63 -8.59 1.78 4.15
CA VAL A 63 -8.85 0.83 3.08
C VAL A 63 -10.23 0.21 3.32
N GLY A 64 -11.13 0.34 2.35
CA GLY A 64 -12.41 -0.36 2.38
C GLY A 64 -12.34 -1.71 1.68
N TYR A 65 -12.81 -2.76 2.36
CA TYR A 65 -13.11 -4.08 1.79
C TYR A 65 -14.58 -4.43 2.04
N GLY A 66 -15.43 -4.24 1.02
CA GLY A 66 -16.86 -4.54 1.15
C GLY A 66 -17.56 -3.63 2.18
N SER A 67 -17.89 -4.17 3.36
CA SER A 67 -18.56 -3.46 4.45
C SER A 67 -17.63 -3.05 5.59
N ASP A 68 -16.37 -3.49 5.58
CA ASP A 68 -15.41 -3.25 6.65
C ASP A 68 -14.30 -2.31 6.15
N ASP A 69 -13.98 -1.32 6.98
CA ASP A 69 -12.93 -0.33 6.74
C ASP A 69 -11.77 -0.58 7.71
N ASP A 70 -10.58 -0.86 7.17
CA ASP A 70 -9.36 -1.05 7.95
C ASP A 70 -8.44 0.16 7.80
N GLU A 71 -7.92 0.66 8.93
CA GLU A 71 -6.86 1.66 8.91
C GLU A 71 -5.51 0.98 8.69
N VAL A 72 -4.79 1.42 7.66
CA VAL A 72 -3.52 0.85 7.26
C VAL A 72 -2.48 1.92 6.98
N THR A 73 -1.21 1.51 7.01
CA THR A 73 -0.08 2.31 6.55
C THR A 73 0.67 1.54 5.48
N PHE A 74 0.92 2.18 4.35
CA PHE A 74 1.71 1.62 3.26
C PHE A 74 3.16 2.05 3.41
N ILE A 75 4.08 1.10 3.58
CA ILE A 75 5.52 1.36 3.71
C ILE A 75 6.22 0.93 2.41
N PRO A 76 6.88 1.85 1.68
CA PRO A 76 7.61 1.49 0.46
C PRO A 76 8.68 0.43 0.72
N VAL A 77 8.78 -0.52 -0.20
CA VAL A 77 9.79 -1.59 -0.14
C VAL A 77 11.20 -1.01 -0.25
N LEU A 78 12.12 -1.57 0.52
CA LEU A 78 13.53 -1.16 0.53
C LEU A 78 14.24 -1.52 -0.78
N SER A 79 15.33 -0.80 -1.07
CA SER A 79 16.21 -1.00 -2.22
C SER A 79 15.53 -0.82 -3.59
N GLN A 80 14.34 -0.23 -3.62
CA GLN A 80 13.56 0.01 -4.84
C GLN A 80 13.16 1.49 -4.97
N PRO A 81 13.05 2.02 -6.20
CA PRO A 81 12.49 3.34 -6.43
C PRO A 81 10.99 3.35 -6.14
N LEU A 82 10.43 4.52 -5.81
CA LEU A 82 8.98 4.65 -5.54
C LEU A 82 8.12 4.34 -6.75
N SER A 83 8.67 4.50 -7.97
CA SER A 83 8.01 4.12 -9.22
C SER A 83 7.70 2.64 -9.34
N SER A 84 8.30 1.77 -8.51
CA SER A 84 7.93 0.34 -8.48
C SER A 84 6.55 0.11 -7.87
N ASN A 85 6.01 1.11 -7.15
CA ASN A 85 4.72 1.04 -6.48
C ASN A 85 4.56 -0.18 -5.55
N ARG A 86 5.66 -0.66 -4.97
CA ARG A 86 5.66 -1.79 -4.05
C ARG A 86 5.68 -1.34 -2.61
N TYR A 87 4.77 -1.89 -1.82
CA TYR A 87 4.56 -1.51 -0.42
C TYR A 87 4.36 -2.74 0.47
N HIS A 88 4.72 -2.60 1.73
CA HIS A 88 4.21 -3.41 2.82
C HIS A 88 2.97 -2.72 3.41
N VAL A 89 1.89 -3.47 3.59
CA VAL A 89 0.66 -2.96 4.20
C VAL A 89 0.67 -3.32 5.67
N ILE A 90 0.71 -2.32 6.55
CA ILE A 90 0.73 -2.52 8.01
C ILE A 90 -0.62 -2.13 8.58
N LEU A 91 -1.23 -3.01 9.36
CA LEU A 91 -2.50 -2.74 10.04
C LEU A 91 -2.29 -1.76 11.21
N ARG A 92 -3.15 -0.75 11.33
CA ARG A 92 -3.07 0.29 12.37
C ARG A 92 -4.06 0.10 13.50
N THR A 93 -5.10 -0.69 13.25
CA THR A 93 -6.20 -0.99 14.16
C THR A 93 -6.41 -2.50 14.32
N GLY A 94 -7.34 -2.88 15.20
CA GLY A 94 -7.68 -4.28 15.43
C GLY A 94 -6.65 -5.07 16.24
N LYS A 95 -6.84 -6.39 16.27
CA LYS A 95 -6.01 -7.33 17.05
C LYS A 95 -4.60 -7.52 16.47
N HIS A 96 -4.47 -7.30 15.16
CA HIS A 96 -3.25 -7.48 14.38
C HIS A 96 -2.50 -6.16 14.15
N LYS A 97 -2.74 -5.15 15.02
CA LYS A 97 -2.11 -3.85 14.92
C LYS A 97 -0.58 -3.98 14.93
N GLY A 98 0.07 -3.35 13.95
CA GLY A 98 1.52 -3.37 13.75
C GLY A 98 2.04 -4.56 12.95
N GLU A 99 1.17 -5.49 12.56
CA GLU A 99 1.51 -6.61 11.69
C GLU A 99 1.33 -6.24 10.23
N ALA A 100 2.16 -6.83 9.38
CA ALA A 100 2.09 -6.72 7.94
C ALA A 100 1.07 -7.73 7.38
N CYS A 101 0.25 -7.29 6.44
CA CYS A 101 -0.60 -8.18 5.66
C CYS A 101 0.28 -9.15 4.87
N THR A 102 -0.16 -10.40 4.78
CA THR A 102 0.55 -11.44 4.03
C THR A 102 -0.36 -12.01 2.95
N ASN A 103 0.25 -12.63 1.95
CA ASN A 103 -0.44 -13.33 0.88
C ASN A 103 -0.74 -14.79 1.25
N SER A 104 -1.92 -15.28 0.86
CA SER A 104 -2.39 -16.67 0.99
C SER A 104 -2.16 -17.42 -0.32
N ARG A 105 -1.38 -18.52 -0.31
CA ARG A 105 -1.02 -19.29 -1.53
C ARG A 105 -2.22 -19.99 -2.14
N GLU A 106 -2.19 -20.26 -3.45
CA GLU A 106 -3.20 -21.11 -4.09
C GLU A 106 -3.24 -22.52 -3.45
N GLU A 107 -2.10 -23.00 -2.95
CA GLU A 107 -1.99 -24.24 -2.18
C GLU A 107 -2.74 -24.18 -0.82
N ASP A 108 -3.03 -22.98 -0.30
CA ASP A 108 -3.82 -22.75 0.92
C ASP A 108 -5.33 -22.66 0.61
N MET A 109 -5.75 -22.83 -0.65
CA MET A 109 -7.16 -22.86 -1.03
C MET A 109 -7.85 -24.06 -0.39
N GLU A 110 -8.69 -23.80 0.61
CA GLU A 110 -9.64 -24.79 1.10
C GLU A 110 -10.88 -24.78 0.20
N ILE A 111 -11.24 -25.96 -0.29
CA ILE A 111 -12.53 -26.19 -0.91
C ILE A 111 -13.53 -26.28 0.25
N ASP A 112 -14.37 -25.25 0.39
CA ASP A 112 -15.46 -25.26 1.35
C ASP A 112 -16.46 -26.38 1.00
N CYS A 113 -17.23 -26.86 1.98
CA CYS A 113 -18.13 -28.00 1.83
C CYS A 113 -19.21 -27.82 0.75
N CYS A 114 -19.39 -26.60 0.23
CA CYS A 114 -20.28 -26.27 -0.88
C CYS A 114 -19.61 -26.36 -2.27
N GLY A 115 -18.35 -26.78 -2.35
CA GLY A 115 -17.58 -26.79 -3.61
C GLY A 115 -17.13 -25.40 -4.07
N CYS A 116 -17.21 -24.40 -3.18
CA CYS A 116 -16.68 -23.06 -3.41
C CYS A 116 -15.21 -23.02 -2.97
N THR A 117 -14.33 -22.48 -3.81
CA THR A 117 -12.96 -22.17 -3.42
C THR A 117 -12.99 -20.94 -2.53
N ASN A 118 -12.73 -21.11 -1.23
CA ASN A 118 -12.52 -20.01 -0.30
C ASN A 118 -11.02 -19.92 -0.05
N VAL A 119 -10.42 -18.78 -0.39
CA VAL A 119 -9.05 -18.50 -0.01
C VAL A 119 -9.11 -17.98 1.43
N PRO A 120 -8.62 -18.72 2.44
CA PRO A 120 -8.57 -18.17 3.80
C PRO A 120 -7.61 -16.98 3.80
N ASP A 121 -8.07 -15.84 4.32
CA ASP A 121 -7.22 -14.66 4.47
C ASP A 121 -5.96 -15.04 5.25
N ALA A 122 -4.79 -14.86 4.64
CA ALA A 122 -3.53 -15.14 5.31
C ALA A 122 -3.40 -14.22 6.52
N LYS A 123 -3.17 -14.83 7.69
CA LYS A 123 -3.05 -14.08 8.94
C LYS A 123 -1.91 -13.07 8.83
N PRO A 124 -2.12 -11.81 9.26
CA PRO A 124 -1.05 -10.84 9.36
C PRO A 124 0.10 -11.40 10.22
N LYS A 125 1.32 -10.97 9.90
CA LYS A 125 2.54 -11.40 10.59
C LYS A 125 3.44 -10.20 10.91
N PRO A 126 4.37 -10.31 11.86
CA PRO A 126 5.39 -9.29 12.06
C PRO A 126 6.08 -8.91 10.74
N LEU A 127 6.36 -7.61 10.56
CA LEU A 127 6.97 -7.10 9.33
C LEU A 127 8.37 -7.72 9.12
N GLU A 128 8.53 -8.41 8.00
CA GLU A 128 9.78 -8.94 7.50
C GLU A 128 10.10 -8.27 6.16
N PRO A 129 11.02 -7.27 6.13
CA PRO A 129 11.26 -6.45 4.93
C PRO A 129 11.72 -7.22 3.69
N SER A 130 12.25 -8.43 3.87
CA SER A 130 12.70 -9.29 2.76
C SER A 130 11.66 -10.33 2.33
N ASP A 131 10.55 -10.45 3.06
CA ASP A 131 9.48 -11.39 2.69
C ASP A 131 8.68 -10.84 1.52
N VAL A 132 8.73 -11.55 0.39
CA VAL A 132 7.96 -11.19 -0.82
C VAL A 132 6.46 -11.40 -0.63
N ASN A 133 6.05 -12.28 0.29
CA ASN A 133 4.64 -12.55 0.55
C ASN A 133 3.98 -11.41 1.35
N GLN A 134 4.77 -10.51 1.94
CA GLN A 134 4.32 -9.29 2.61
C GLN A 134 4.38 -8.05 1.70
N GLN A 135 4.71 -8.22 0.41
CA GLN A 135 4.83 -7.14 -0.56
C GLN A 135 3.64 -7.15 -1.51
N VAL A 136 3.02 -5.99 -1.65
CA VAL A 136 1.96 -5.75 -2.64
C VAL A 136 2.44 -4.69 -3.62
N GLU A 137 2.14 -4.90 -4.89
CA GLU A 137 2.26 -3.88 -5.93
C GLU A 137 0.94 -3.15 -6.06
N ILE A 138 1.00 -1.83 -6.03
CA ILE A 138 -0.17 -0.99 -6.14
C ILE A 138 -0.31 -0.50 -7.58
N VAL A 139 -1.42 -0.87 -8.22
CA VAL A 139 -1.71 -0.54 -9.61
C VAL A 139 -2.90 0.41 -9.67
N PRO A 140 -2.73 1.65 -10.16
CA PRO A 140 -3.85 2.53 -10.45
C PRO A 140 -4.68 1.95 -11.60
N ARG A 141 -6.00 1.88 -11.41
CA ARG A 141 -7.01 1.55 -12.43
C ARG A 141 -8.01 2.72 -12.53
N GLU A 142 -8.81 2.76 -13.59
CA GLU A 142 -9.76 3.85 -13.85
C GLU A 142 -10.61 4.22 -12.62
N GLY A 143 -10.21 5.29 -11.92
CA GLY A 143 -10.86 5.80 -10.71
C GLY A 143 -10.65 5.00 -9.43
N ARG A 144 -9.75 4.00 -9.39
CA ARG A 144 -9.49 3.14 -8.21
C ARG A 144 -8.03 2.73 -8.11
N ILE A 145 -7.54 2.49 -6.90
CA ILE A 145 -6.22 1.90 -6.69
C ILE A 145 -6.38 0.44 -6.30
N VAL A 146 -5.66 -0.47 -6.94
CA VAL A 146 -5.77 -1.92 -6.67
C VAL A 146 -4.44 -2.45 -6.17
N GLY A 147 -4.47 -3.22 -5.07
CA GLY A 147 -3.31 -3.99 -4.63
C GLY A 147 -3.26 -5.33 -5.34
N VAL A 148 -2.13 -5.61 -5.99
CA VAL A 148 -1.85 -6.85 -6.68
C VAL A 148 -0.66 -7.51 -5.99
N SER A 149 -0.71 -8.82 -5.80
CA SER A 149 0.43 -9.54 -5.26
C SER A 149 1.52 -9.74 -6.32
N LEU A 150 2.77 -9.87 -5.88
CA LEU A 150 3.93 -10.02 -6.78
C LEU A 150 4.09 -11.42 -7.39
N LEU A 151 3.22 -12.37 -7.03
CA LEU A 151 3.29 -13.74 -7.51
C LEU A 151 2.09 -14.02 -8.44
N PRO A 152 2.31 -14.59 -9.63
CA PRO A 152 1.28 -14.73 -10.66
C PRO A 152 0.14 -15.69 -10.28
N ASP A 153 0.39 -16.61 -9.35
CA ASP A 153 -0.55 -17.65 -8.90
C ASP A 153 -1.36 -17.21 -7.66
N LEU A 154 -1.31 -15.92 -7.35
CA LEU A 154 -1.71 -15.39 -6.05
C LEU A 154 -2.67 -14.21 -6.20
N LEU A 155 -3.96 -14.54 -6.21
CA LEU A 155 -5.05 -13.58 -6.14
C LEU A 155 -5.16 -12.99 -4.74
N ILE A 156 -4.35 -11.97 -4.47
CA ILE A 156 -4.78 -10.96 -3.51
C ILE A 156 -5.81 -10.09 -4.26
N GLN A 157 -7.10 -10.37 -4.07
CA GLN A 157 -8.13 -9.41 -4.44
C GLN A 157 -8.23 -8.35 -3.34
N MET A 158 -7.15 -7.61 -3.11
CA MET A 158 -7.20 -6.36 -2.34
C MET A 158 -7.71 -5.29 -3.28
N GLY A 159 -9.01 -5.35 -3.54
CA GLY A 159 -9.74 -4.23 -4.09
C GLY A 159 -9.77 -3.13 -3.03
N PHE A 160 -8.67 -2.37 -2.92
CA PHE A 160 -8.61 -1.21 -2.06
C PHE A 160 -9.59 -0.17 -2.62
N LEU A 161 -10.80 -0.12 -2.06
CA LEU A 161 -11.69 1.00 -2.29
C LEU A 161 -11.17 2.16 -1.44
N LEU A 162 -10.26 2.95 -2.02
CA LEU A 162 -10.08 4.32 -1.53
C LEU A 162 -11.37 5.06 -1.92
N PRO A 163 -12.12 5.61 -0.96
CA PRO A 163 -13.40 6.23 -1.26
C PRO A 163 -13.17 7.41 -2.21
N SER A 164 -13.93 7.44 -3.32
CA SER A 164 -13.90 8.43 -4.40
C SER A 164 -14.39 9.80 -4.00
#